data_AF-A0A0F4GN78-F1
#
_entry.id   AF-A0A0F4GN78-F1
#
_cell.length_a   1.000
_cell.length_b   1.000
_cell.length_c   1.000
_cell.angle_alpha   90.00
_cell.angle_beta   90.00
_cell.angle_gamma   90.00
#
_symmetry.space_group_name_H-M   'P 1'
#
loop_
_entity.id
_entity.type
_entity.pdbx_description
1 polymer ?
#
loop_
_entity_poly.entity_id
_entity_poly.type
_entity_poly.pdbx_seq_one_letter_code
_entity_poly.pdbx_strand_id
1 'polypeptide(L)'
;MRSSIYLLPALAVTFAHANIGDPATPSPELSPRWDSSQVDVVFWIKAFIPKDVADVTHPWPKHPGETMLSGLWQWLEWLPKSGGCFATDQRTFASSISASARMHSQASVSISAKKYTWSHIHRCGQTLKVDCDDGKVKKRGTASTKDMKFTLKSGSTKKVVLNYVGKANNPLVIAPNIDVVGTLTVDRVKRLVKFEGKVDEFPAFEAYATLNGFGPYLVAKIGPKKGAGPDSLKGGANRKFTGTIYI
;
A
#
# COMPACT_ATOMS: atom_id res chain seq x y z
N MET A 1 -51.77 -58.47 6.84
CA MET A 1 -51.98 -57.40 7.85
C MET A 1 -50.80 -56.46 7.78
N ARG A 2 -51.08 -55.16 7.62
CA ARG A 2 -50.08 -54.08 7.50
C ARG A 2 -49.66 -53.63 8.90
N SER A 3 -48.37 -53.39 9.13
CA SER A 3 -47.90 -52.53 10.20
C SER A 3 -46.92 -51.50 9.65
N SER A 4 -47.30 -50.25 9.87
CA SER A 4 -46.71 -49.03 9.34
C SER A 4 -45.39 -48.67 10.02
N ILE A 5 -44.41 -48.28 9.21
CA ILE A 5 -43.23 -47.52 9.64
C ILE A 5 -43.59 -46.04 9.51
N TYR A 6 -43.52 -45.30 10.60
CA TYR A 6 -43.63 -43.84 10.60
C TYR A 6 -42.30 -43.24 10.12
N LEU A 7 -42.30 -42.67 8.91
CA LEU A 7 -41.25 -41.79 8.40
C LEU A 7 -41.64 -40.34 8.73
N LEU A 8 -40.78 -39.65 9.46
CA LEU A 8 -40.83 -38.20 9.66
C LEU A 8 -40.68 -37.49 8.30
N PRO A 9 -41.42 -36.39 8.04
CA PRO A 9 -41.29 -35.66 6.79
C PRO A 9 -39.95 -34.91 6.76
N ALA A 10 -39.18 -35.12 5.69
CA ALA A 10 -38.07 -34.27 5.33
C ALA A 10 -38.59 -32.86 5.04
N LEU A 11 -38.08 -31.86 5.77
CA LEU A 11 -38.25 -30.46 5.38
C LEU A 11 -37.54 -30.25 4.04
N ALA A 12 -38.32 -30.17 2.97
CA ALA A 12 -37.86 -29.64 1.70
C ALA A 12 -37.69 -28.12 1.87
N VAL A 13 -36.45 -27.66 1.98
CA VAL A 13 -36.14 -26.24 1.74
C VAL A 13 -36.35 -26.01 0.26
N THR A 14 -37.43 -25.31 -0.08
CA THR A 14 -37.70 -24.82 -1.42
C THR A 14 -36.62 -23.81 -1.79
N PHE A 15 -35.75 -24.18 -2.73
CA PHE A 15 -34.94 -23.18 -3.44
C PHE A 15 -35.90 -22.35 -4.28
N ALA A 16 -36.25 -21.16 -3.79
CA ALA A 16 -36.79 -20.13 -4.64
C ALA A 16 -35.77 -19.89 -5.75
N HIS A 17 -36.18 -20.15 -6.99
CA HIS A 17 -35.44 -19.77 -8.17
C HIS A 17 -35.36 -18.24 -8.17
N ALA A 18 -34.26 -17.70 -7.65
CA ALA A 18 -33.90 -16.33 -7.94
C ALA A 18 -33.70 -16.26 -9.45
N ASN A 19 -34.62 -15.57 -10.13
CA ASN A 19 -34.44 -15.16 -11.51
C ASN A 19 -33.01 -14.62 -11.65
N ILE A 20 -32.26 -15.22 -12.58
CA ILE A 20 -31.01 -14.67 -13.06
C ILE A 20 -31.39 -13.33 -13.68
N GLY A 21 -31.33 -12.28 -12.87
CA GLY A 21 -31.51 -10.92 -13.34
C GLY A 21 -30.51 -10.69 -14.47
N ASP A 22 -30.97 -9.99 -15.49
CA ASP A 22 -30.15 -9.45 -16.56
C ASP A 22 -28.80 -8.96 -16.01
N PRO A 23 -27.69 -9.13 -16.75
CA PRO A 23 -26.39 -8.65 -16.32
C PRO A 23 -26.56 -7.20 -15.88
N ALA A 24 -26.33 -6.95 -14.59
CA ALA A 24 -26.54 -5.63 -14.01
C ALA A 24 -25.86 -4.59 -14.91
N THR A 25 -26.68 -3.77 -15.56
CA THR A 25 -26.21 -2.60 -16.30
C THR A 25 -25.26 -1.86 -15.36
N PRO A 26 -24.01 -1.60 -15.76
CA PRO A 26 -23.10 -0.88 -14.88
C PRO A 26 -23.77 0.43 -14.44
N SER A 27 -23.86 0.63 -13.13
CA SER A 27 -24.38 1.88 -12.57
C SER A 27 -23.61 3.05 -13.22
N PRO A 28 -24.27 4.10 -13.73
CA PRO A 28 -23.59 5.22 -14.39
C PRO A 28 -22.81 6.13 -13.43
N GLU A 29 -22.69 5.78 -12.15
CA GLU A 29 -22.15 6.69 -11.15
C GLU A 29 -20.69 6.39 -10.81
N LEU A 30 -19.83 7.37 -11.15
CA LEU A 30 -18.51 7.74 -10.61
C LEU A 30 -17.49 8.11 -11.72
N SER A 31 -17.90 8.86 -12.74
CA SER A 31 -16.94 9.77 -13.38
C SER A 31 -16.53 10.81 -12.32
N PRO A 32 -15.23 11.01 -12.03
CA PRO A 32 -14.79 11.96 -11.02
C PRO A 32 -15.38 13.34 -11.28
N ARG A 33 -16.19 13.86 -10.34
CA ARG A 33 -16.77 15.20 -10.45
C ARG A 33 -15.68 16.24 -10.21
N TRP A 34 -15.13 16.76 -11.30
CA TRP A 34 -14.25 17.93 -11.25
C TRP A 34 -15.05 19.20 -11.11
N ASP A 35 -15.05 19.76 -9.90
CA ASP A 35 -15.43 21.15 -9.73
C ASP A 35 -14.27 22.04 -10.20
N SER A 36 -14.44 22.68 -11.35
CA SER A 36 -13.43 23.59 -11.88
C SER A 36 -13.16 24.80 -10.98
N SER A 37 -14.07 25.12 -10.04
CA SER A 37 -13.94 26.22 -9.09
C SER A 37 -13.02 25.88 -7.92
N GLN A 38 -13.00 24.61 -7.49
CA GLN A 38 -12.16 24.09 -6.42
C GLN A 38 -11.84 22.61 -6.61
N VAL A 39 -10.56 22.28 -6.46
CA VAL A 39 -10.07 20.90 -6.49
C VAL A 39 -9.35 20.58 -5.20
N ASP A 40 -9.85 19.57 -4.49
CA ASP A 40 -9.26 18.98 -3.31
C ASP A 40 -8.72 17.59 -3.64
N VAL A 41 -7.42 17.39 -3.45
CA VAL A 41 -6.73 16.12 -3.70
C VAL A 41 -6.14 15.64 -2.39
N VAL A 42 -6.43 14.39 -2.02
CA VAL A 42 -5.65 13.67 -1.03
C VAL A 42 -4.90 12.56 -1.75
N PHE A 43 -3.59 12.70 -1.88
CA PHE A 43 -2.70 11.69 -2.44
C PHE A 43 -2.05 10.91 -1.30
N TRP A 44 -1.95 9.58 -1.42
CA TRP A 44 -1.09 8.79 -0.55
C TRP A 44 -0.28 7.77 -1.34
N ILE A 45 0.92 7.51 -0.83
CA ILE A 45 1.85 6.50 -1.32
C ILE A 45 2.29 5.62 -0.15
N LYS A 46 2.37 4.32 -0.39
CA LYS A 46 2.77 3.32 0.59
C LYS A 46 3.87 2.43 0.05
N ALA A 47 4.75 2.01 0.94
CA ALA A 47 5.62 0.86 0.76
C ALA A 47 5.23 -0.22 1.78
N PHE A 48 4.94 -1.43 1.33
CA PHE A 48 4.52 -2.53 2.19
C PHE A 48 5.11 -3.85 1.69
N ILE A 49 5.30 -4.79 2.59
CA ILE A 49 5.75 -6.13 2.29
C ILE A 49 4.49 -6.99 2.13
N PRO A 50 4.18 -7.46 0.91
CA PRO A 50 3.03 -8.33 0.70
C PRO A 50 3.07 -9.57 1.58
N LYS A 51 1.90 -10.17 1.82
CA LYS A 51 1.82 -11.48 2.48
C LYS A 51 2.71 -12.49 1.76
N ASP A 52 2.59 -12.58 0.44
CA ASP A 52 3.32 -13.56 -0.35
C ASP A 52 4.22 -12.84 -1.34
N VAL A 53 5.53 -13.10 -1.23
CA VAL A 53 6.55 -12.71 -2.20
C VAL A 53 7.32 -13.97 -2.56
N ALA A 54 7.20 -14.39 -3.83
CA ALA A 54 7.82 -15.61 -4.32
C ALA A 54 9.30 -15.67 -3.95
N ASP A 55 9.72 -16.80 -3.39
CA ASP A 55 11.10 -17.11 -2.98
C ASP A 55 11.68 -16.22 -1.87
N VAL A 56 10.87 -15.34 -1.24
CA VAL A 56 11.32 -14.39 -0.21
C VAL A 56 10.57 -14.57 1.11
N THR A 57 9.26 -14.80 1.06
CA THR A 57 8.43 -14.99 2.26
C THR A 57 8.22 -16.46 2.57
N HIS A 58 8.18 -16.77 3.86
CA HIS A 58 7.93 -18.12 4.38
C HIS A 58 6.87 -18.07 5.50
N PRO A 59 6.22 -19.20 5.82
CA PRO A 59 5.22 -19.25 6.88
C PRO A 59 5.78 -18.74 8.22
N TRP A 60 4.98 -18.00 8.97
CA TRP A 60 5.31 -17.60 10.34
C TRP A 60 4.92 -18.75 11.30
N PRO A 61 5.88 -19.43 11.96
CA PRO A 61 5.58 -20.55 12.84
C PRO A 61 4.57 -20.16 13.93
N LYS A 62 3.58 -21.02 14.18
CA LYS A 62 2.48 -20.78 15.15
C LYS A 62 1.55 -19.61 14.82
N HIS A 63 1.64 -19.05 13.62
CA HIS A 63 0.72 -18.02 13.09
C HIS A 63 0.14 -18.50 11.75
N PRO A 64 -0.88 -19.39 11.77
CA PRO A 64 -1.41 -20.02 10.55
C PRO A 64 -1.86 -19.00 9.50
N GLY A 65 -1.34 -19.15 8.28
CA GLY A 65 -1.68 -18.27 7.16
C GLY A 65 -1.02 -16.89 7.20
N GLU A 66 -0.16 -16.60 8.17
CA GLU A 66 0.69 -15.41 8.19
C GLU A 66 2.10 -15.76 7.72
N THR A 67 2.80 -14.76 7.20
CA THR A 67 4.15 -14.92 6.66
C THR A 67 5.16 -13.98 7.31
N MET A 68 6.41 -14.39 7.24
CA MET A 68 7.56 -13.59 7.60
C MET A 68 8.61 -13.69 6.50
N LEU A 69 9.66 -12.87 6.59
CA LEU A 69 10.83 -12.99 5.74
C LEU A 69 12.10 -12.91 6.57
N SER A 70 13.17 -13.46 6.00
CA SER A 70 14.50 -13.42 6.57
C SER A 70 15.12 -12.02 6.46
N GLY A 71 15.79 -11.56 7.52
CA GLY A 71 16.55 -10.32 7.49
C GLY A 71 17.79 -10.36 6.58
N LEU A 72 18.33 -9.17 6.28
CA LEU A 72 19.42 -8.85 5.33
C LEU A 72 20.78 -9.55 5.56
N TRP A 73 20.91 -10.47 6.51
CA TRP A 73 22.19 -11.02 6.97
C TRP A 73 22.16 -12.52 7.29
N GLN A 74 21.13 -13.26 6.84
CA GLN A 74 21.11 -14.73 7.04
C GLN A 74 22.17 -15.49 6.22
N TRP A 75 22.81 -14.85 5.23
CA TRP A 75 23.81 -15.48 4.34
C TRP A 75 25.27 -15.30 4.81
N LEU A 76 25.52 -14.57 5.90
CA LEU A 76 26.81 -14.63 6.59
C LEU A 76 26.77 -15.81 7.58
N GLU A 77 27.03 -17.01 7.07
CA GLU A 77 26.94 -18.30 7.80
C GLU A 77 27.74 -18.37 9.11
N TRP A 78 28.74 -17.49 9.29
CA TRP A 78 29.59 -17.44 10.50
C TRP A 78 29.09 -16.50 11.60
N LEU A 79 28.04 -15.70 11.36
CA LEU A 79 27.38 -14.92 12.42
C LEU A 79 26.23 -15.75 12.99
N PRO A 80 26.02 -15.77 14.33
CA PRO A 80 24.87 -16.46 14.90
C PRO A 80 23.60 -16.04 14.14
N LYS A 81 22.64 -16.96 13.93
CA LYS A 81 21.31 -16.76 13.28
C LYS A 81 20.44 -15.62 13.86
N SER A 82 21.03 -14.74 14.65
CA SER A 82 20.59 -13.45 15.16
C SER A 82 20.07 -12.45 14.11
N GLY A 83 20.28 -12.70 12.81
CA GLY A 83 19.69 -11.94 11.71
C GLY A 83 18.16 -11.82 11.80
N GLY A 84 17.51 -12.81 12.42
CA GLY A 84 16.09 -12.85 12.73
C GLY A 84 15.17 -12.79 11.50
N CYS A 85 13.89 -13.01 11.76
CA CYS A 85 12.84 -12.89 10.76
C CYS A 85 11.96 -11.67 11.08
N PHE A 86 11.25 -11.17 10.07
CA PHE A 86 10.37 -10.02 10.20
C PHE A 86 8.99 -10.32 9.62
N ALA A 87 7.93 -10.01 10.37
CA ALA A 87 6.56 -10.19 9.89
C ALA A 87 6.27 -9.28 8.68
N THR A 88 5.55 -9.81 7.69
CA THR A 88 5.07 -9.03 6.53
C THR A 88 3.88 -8.14 6.93
N ASP A 89 3.32 -7.39 5.97
CA ASP A 89 2.09 -6.62 6.19
C ASP A 89 0.81 -7.46 6.04
N GLN A 90 0.94 -8.78 5.83
CA GLN A 90 -0.17 -9.75 5.73
C GLN A 90 -1.29 -9.34 4.76
N ARG A 91 -0.93 -8.68 3.66
CA ARG A 91 -1.89 -8.16 2.68
C ARG A 91 -1.39 -8.17 1.25
N THR A 92 -2.31 -7.89 0.34
CA THR A 92 -2.03 -7.54 -1.06
C THR A 92 -2.22 -6.02 -1.25
N PHE A 93 -2.21 -5.56 -2.50
CA PHE A 93 -2.52 -4.16 -2.83
C PHE A 93 -3.90 -3.77 -2.31
N ALA A 94 -3.98 -2.61 -1.66
CA ALA A 94 -5.20 -2.14 -1.03
C ALA A 94 -5.31 -0.63 -1.13
N SER A 95 -6.43 -0.15 -1.67
CA SER A 95 -6.66 1.28 -1.85
C SER A 95 -6.99 2.01 -0.54
N SER A 96 -7.28 1.28 0.55
CA SER A 96 -7.55 1.90 1.86
C SER A 96 -6.35 2.73 2.35
N ILE A 97 -6.61 3.97 2.76
CA ILE A 97 -5.60 4.87 3.32
C ILE A 97 -5.01 4.31 4.63
N SER A 98 -5.75 3.49 5.39
CA SER A 98 -5.30 2.90 6.65
C SER A 98 -4.63 1.52 6.52
N ALA A 99 -4.58 0.93 5.32
CA ALA A 99 -3.91 -0.37 5.11
C ALA A 99 -2.46 -0.36 5.63
N SER A 100 -2.03 -1.44 6.28
CA SER A 100 -0.70 -1.61 6.89
C SER A 100 0.42 -1.29 5.91
N ALA A 101 1.49 -0.66 6.35
CA ALA A 101 2.63 -0.36 5.49
C ALA A 101 3.90 -0.15 6.31
N ARG A 102 5.04 -0.43 5.71
CA ARG A 102 6.35 -0.04 6.26
C ARG A 102 6.53 1.46 6.21
N MET A 103 6.07 2.09 5.11
CA MET A 103 6.05 3.54 4.95
C MET A 103 4.70 4.00 4.40
N HIS A 104 4.20 5.12 4.92
CA HIS A 104 3.02 5.82 4.44
C HIS A 104 3.31 7.31 4.39
N SER A 105 3.05 7.93 3.24
CA SER A 105 3.11 9.38 3.08
C SER A 105 1.86 9.88 2.38
N GLN A 106 1.26 10.93 2.94
CA GLN A 106 0.06 11.56 2.41
C GLN A 106 0.32 13.05 2.15
N ALA A 107 -0.14 13.56 1.02
CA ALA A 107 -0.19 14.98 0.71
C ALA A 107 -1.64 15.39 0.44
N SER A 108 -2.09 16.45 1.10
CA SER A 108 -3.38 17.08 0.85
C SER A 108 -3.15 18.38 0.10
N VAL A 109 -3.83 18.60 -1.03
CA VAL A 109 -3.69 19.78 -1.89
C VAL A 109 -5.07 20.31 -2.21
N SER A 110 -5.29 21.61 -1.97
CA SER A 110 -6.53 22.31 -2.34
C SER A 110 -6.19 23.46 -3.26
N ILE A 111 -6.87 23.57 -4.40
CA ILE A 111 -6.65 24.62 -5.40
C ILE A 111 -8.00 25.24 -5.78
N SER A 112 -8.21 26.52 -5.47
CA SER A 112 -9.38 27.30 -5.87
C SER A 112 -8.99 28.50 -6.74
N ALA A 113 -9.97 29.19 -7.32
CA ALA A 113 -9.71 30.33 -8.20
C ALA A 113 -8.82 31.41 -7.54
N LYS A 114 -8.88 31.52 -6.20
CA LYS A 114 -8.25 32.59 -5.42
C LYS A 114 -6.97 32.17 -4.69
N LYS A 115 -6.84 30.90 -4.29
CA LYS A 115 -5.69 30.42 -3.50
C LYS A 115 -5.38 28.95 -3.75
N TYR A 116 -4.22 28.53 -3.29
CA TYR A 116 -3.90 27.13 -3.10
C TYR A 116 -3.36 26.91 -1.69
N THR A 117 -3.61 25.73 -1.13
CA THR A 117 -3.05 25.29 0.15
C THR A 117 -2.60 23.85 0.02
N TRP A 118 -1.63 23.45 0.83
CA TRP A 118 -1.20 22.07 0.88
C TRP A 118 -0.64 21.72 2.26
N SER A 119 -0.68 20.44 2.60
CA SER A 119 -0.10 19.88 3.82
C SER A 119 0.32 18.43 3.56
N HIS A 120 1.06 17.85 4.50
CA HIS A 120 1.46 16.46 4.40
C HIS A 120 1.59 15.81 5.77
N ILE A 121 1.44 14.49 5.81
CA ILE A 121 1.69 13.65 6.99
C ILE A 121 2.43 12.38 6.60
N HIS A 122 3.18 11.83 7.55
CA HIS A 122 3.99 10.63 7.35
C HIS A 122 3.80 9.66 8.51
N ARG A 123 3.80 8.36 8.23
CA ARG A 123 3.70 7.29 9.23
C ARG A 123 4.55 6.10 8.80
N CYS A 124 5.12 5.41 9.78
CA CYS A 124 5.73 4.10 9.59
C CYS A 124 4.92 3.07 10.39
N GLY A 125 4.72 1.89 9.81
CA GLY A 125 4.14 0.76 10.53
C GLY A 125 5.12 0.16 11.55
N GLN A 126 4.57 -0.58 12.52
CA GLN A 126 5.38 -1.33 13.47
C GLN A 126 6.12 -2.47 12.76
N THR A 127 7.42 -2.54 12.98
CA THR A 127 8.27 -3.68 12.62
C THR A 127 8.24 -4.69 13.75
N LEU A 128 8.00 -5.96 13.41
CA LEU A 128 8.03 -7.09 14.34
C LEU A 128 9.23 -7.96 13.98
N LYS A 129 10.22 -8.04 14.88
CA LYS A 129 11.28 -9.05 14.79
C LYS A 129 10.77 -10.32 15.47
N VAL A 130 10.74 -11.41 14.74
CA VAL A 130 10.26 -12.72 15.19
C VAL A 130 11.37 -13.75 15.12
N ASP A 131 11.25 -14.77 15.95
CA ASP A 131 12.05 -16.00 15.85
C ASP A 131 11.69 -16.74 14.56
N CYS A 132 12.69 -17.14 13.79
CA CYS A 132 12.45 -17.87 12.55
C CYS A 132 12.00 -19.32 12.81
N ASP A 133 12.32 -19.89 13.97
CA ASP A 133 12.07 -21.30 14.26
C ASP A 133 10.76 -21.47 15.03
N ASP A 134 10.54 -20.66 16.08
CA ASP A 134 9.37 -20.81 16.96
C ASP A 134 8.28 -19.74 16.80
N GLY A 135 8.53 -18.73 15.95
CA GLY A 135 7.60 -17.66 15.63
C GLY A 135 7.39 -16.63 16.74
N LYS A 136 8.06 -16.73 17.89
CA LYS A 136 7.85 -15.77 18.99
C LYS A 136 8.32 -14.38 18.60
N VAL A 137 7.49 -13.37 18.87
CA VAL A 137 7.89 -11.97 18.76
C VAL A 137 9.00 -11.68 19.77
N LYS A 138 10.16 -11.26 19.28
CA LYS A 138 11.33 -10.91 20.10
C LYS A 138 11.39 -9.42 20.37
N LYS A 139 11.10 -8.59 19.36
CA LYS A 139 11.18 -7.13 19.47
C LYS A 139 10.14 -6.44 18.57
N ARG A 140 9.78 -5.22 18.96
CA ARG A 140 8.88 -4.33 18.23
C ARG A 140 9.52 -2.95 18.13
N GLY A 141 9.35 -2.28 17.00
CA GLY A 141 9.85 -0.92 16.82
C GLY A 141 9.19 -0.24 15.64
N THR A 142 9.13 1.08 15.66
CA THR A 142 8.56 1.89 14.58
C THR A 142 9.65 2.80 14.03
N ALA A 143 9.82 2.81 12.71
CA ALA A 143 10.84 3.65 12.07
C ALA A 143 10.49 5.13 12.22
N SER A 144 11.50 5.99 12.27
CA SER A 144 11.30 7.44 12.24
C SER A 144 10.75 7.87 10.88
N THR A 145 9.99 8.97 10.87
CA THR A 145 9.47 9.62 9.65
C THR A 145 10.28 10.85 9.23
N LYS A 146 11.39 11.16 9.93
CA LYS A 146 12.17 12.40 9.74
C LYS A 146 12.70 12.60 8.32
N ASP A 147 12.95 11.50 7.60
CA ASP A 147 13.50 11.49 6.23
C ASP A 147 12.39 11.32 5.17
N MET A 148 11.12 11.49 5.58
CA MET A 148 9.97 11.58 4.68
C MET A 148 9.49 13.03 4.61
N LYS A 149 9.39 13.57 3.40
CA LYS A 149 9.00 14.96 3.21
C LYS A 149 8.40 15.20 1.83
N PHE A 150 7.30 15.95 1.82
CA PHE A 150 6.88 16.69 0.63
C PHE A 150 7.40 18.13 0.73
N THR A 151 7.94 18.68 -0.35
CA THR A 151 8.34 20.08 -0.43
C THR A 151 7.70 20.77 -1.63
N LEU A 152 7.22 22.00 -1.44
CA LEU A 152 6.67 22.79 -2.52
C LEU A 152 7.77 23.11 -3.54
N LYS A 153 7.62 22.61 -4.76
CA LYS A 153 8.47 22.98 -5.90
C LYS A 153 7.95 24.24 -6.58
N SER A 154 6.64 24.29 -6.81
CA SER A 154 5.94 25.45 -7.38
C SER A 154 4.45 25.37 -7.04
N GLY A 155 3.80 26.50 -6.81
CA GLY A 155 2.37 26.54 -6.52
C GLY A 155 1.71 27.79 -7.08
N SER A 156 0.48 27.62 -7.56
CA SER A 156 -0.38 28.68 -8.07
C SER A 156 -1.84 28.26 -7.92
N THR A 157 -2.76 29.18 -8.19
CA THR A 157 -4.19 28.86 -8.29
C THR A 157 -4.52 27.95 -9.48
N LYS A 158 -3.57 27.60 -10.36
CA LYS A 158 -3.80 26.69 -11.49
C LYS A 158 -3.17 25.33 -11.28
N LYS A 159 -2.08 25.25 -10.52
CA LYS A 159 -1.23 24.07 -10.43
C LYS A 159 -0.39 24.10 -9.18
N VAL A 160 -0.29 22.96 -8.51
CA VAL A 160 0.63 22.70 -7.39
C VAL A 160 1.54 21.52 -7.76
N VAL A 161 2.83 21.70 -7.52
CA VAL A 161 3.86 20.69 -7.76
C VAL A 161 4.67 20.52 -6.48
N LEU A 162 4.68 19.29 -5.95
CA LEU A 162 5.41 18.91 -4.75
C LEU A 162 6.50 17.91 -5.11
N ASN A 163 7.74 18.16 -4.67
CA ASN A 163 8.76 17.10 -4.64
C ASN A 163 8.46 16.17 -3.46
N TYR A 164 8.78 14.90 -3.61
CA TYR A 164 8.66 13.90 -2.56
C TYR A 164 9.97 13.15 -2.40
N VAL A 165 10.42 13.04 -1.16
CA VAL A 165 11.46 12.09 -0.72
C VAL A 165 10.87 11.30 0.44
N GLY A 166 10.91 9.98 0.35
CA GLY A 166 10.53 9.08 1.42
C GLY A 166 11.66 8.12 1.69
N LYS A 167 12.18 8.12 2.93
CA LYS A 167 13.14 7.12 3.41
C LYS A 167 12.73 6.57 4.76
N ALA A 168 12.81 5.26 4.93
CA ALA A 168 12.73 4.63 6.25
C ALA A 168 13.54 3.33 6.29
N ASN A 169 14.30 3.15 7.36
CA ASN A 169 15.03 1.94 7.66
C ASN A 169 14.35 1.12 8.76
N ASN A 170 14.76 -0.14 8.88
CA ASN A 170 14.34 -1.00 9.97
C ASN A 170 14.85 -0.46 11.32
N PRO A 171 13.98 -0.20 12.32
CA PRO A 171 14.40 0.38 13.59
C PRO A 171 15.04 -0.63 14.55
N LEU A 172 15.04 -1.93 14.22
CA LEU A 172 15.47 -3.01 15.12
C LEU A 172 16.84 -3.60 14.76
N VAL A 173 17.39 -3.22 13.61
CA VAL A 173 18.68 -3.68 13.08
C VAL A 173 19.30 -2.58 12.21
N ILE A 174 20.61 -2.63 11.99
CA ILE A 174 21.24 -1.79 10.97
C ILE A 174 20.82 -2.33 9.59
N ALA A 175 20.03 -1.54 8.87
CA ALA A 175 19.53 -1.89 7.54
C ALA A 175 19.51 -0.64 6.63
N PRO A 176 19.64 -0.82 5.31
CA PRO A 176 19.37 0.23 4.34
C PRO A 176 17.93 0.76 4.44
N ASN A 177 17.69 1.90 3.80
CA ASN A 177 16.36 2.48 3.70
C ASN A 177 15.54 1.76 2.62
N ILE A 178 14.22 1.83 2.77
CA ILE A 178 13.31 1.83 1.64
C ILE A 178 13.27 3.28 1.13
N ASP A 179 13.60 3.48 -0.14
CA ASP A 179 13.68 4.77 -0.80
C ASP A 179 12.56 4.97 -1.83
N VAL A 180 11.95 6.15 -1.78
CA VAL A 180 11.04 6.67 -2.82
C VAL A 180 11.41 8.12 -3.10
N VAL A 181 11.53 8.47 -4.38
CA VAL A 181 11.73 9.86 -4.80
C VAL A 181 10.81 10.18 -5.96
N GLY A 182 10.25 11.38 -6.00
CA GLY A 182 9.39 11.76 -7.11
C GLY A 182 8.80 13.15 -7.03
N THR A 183 7.83 13.40 -7.90
CA THR A 183 7.10 14.66 -8.00
C THR A 183 5.62 14.38 -8.13
N LEU A 184 4.82 14.93 -7.22
CA LEU A 184 3.37 14.99 -7.31
C LEU A 184 2.97 16.30 -8.00
N THR A 185 2.17 16.20 -9.05
CA THR A 185 1.58 17.33 -9.76
C THR A 185 0.06 17.25 -9.65
N VAL A 186 -0.56 18.32 -9.15
CA VAL A 186 -2.01 18.56 -9.22
C VAL A 186 -2.24 19.76 -10.12
N ASP A 187 -2.88 19.56 -11.26
CA ASP A 187 -3.09 20.59 -12.27
C ASP A 187 -4.60 20.82 -12.47
N ARG A 188 -5.10 21.98 -12.04
CA ARG A 188 -6.51 22.34 -12.12
C ARG A 188 -6.96 22.58 -13.57
N VAL A 189 -6.05 23.08 -14.40
CA VAL A 189 -6.39 23.47 -15.78
C VAL A 189 -6.41 22.23 -16.67
N LYS A 190 -5.40 21.37 -16.53
CA LYS A 190 -5.30 20.11 -17.29
C LYS A 190 -6.10 18.96 -16.71
N ARG A 191 -6.76 19.17 -15.57
CA ARG A 191 -7.59 18.19 -14.87
C ARG A 191 -6.86 16.87 -14.63
N LEU A 192 -5.69 16.96 -14.00
CA LEU A 192 -4.90 15.78 -13.71
C LEU A 192 -4.24 15.80 -12.34
N VAL A 193 -4.05 14.59 -11.83
CA VAL A 193 -3.16 14.27 -10.72
C VAL A 193 -2.12 13.28 -11.24
N LYS A 194 -0.84 13.64 -11.14
CA LYS A 194 0.25 12.85 -11.69
C LYS A 194 1.34 12.67 -10.65
N PHE A 195 1.82 11.45 -10.49
CA PHE A 195 3.04 11.17 -9.74
C PHE A 195 4.10 10.63 -10.70
N GLU A 196 5.30 11.20 -10.67
CA GLU A 196 6.46 10.76 -11.44
C GLU A 196 7.63 10.54 -10.51
N GLY A 197 8.14 9.32 -10.44
CA GLY A 197 9.23 9.01 -9.52
C GLY A 197 9.90 7.68 -9.75
N LYS A 198 10.71 7.32 -8.76
CA LYS A 198 11.37 6.03 -8.64
C LYS A 198 11.13 5.45 -7.25
N VAL A 199 11.14 4.13 -7.18
CA VAL A 199 11.08 3.32 -5.95
C VAL A 199 12.17 2.27 -5.99
N ASP A 200 12.49 1.65 -4.85
CA ASP A 200 13.39 0.50 -4.79
C ASP A 200 12.82 -0.77 -5.45
N GLU A 201 13.67 -1.79 -5.57
CA GLU A 201 13.27 -3.11 -6.08
C GLU A 201 12.41 -3.90 -5.11
N PHE A 202 12.52 -3.62 -3.83
CA PHE A 202 11.75 -4.18 -2.73
C PHE A 202 11.33 -3.05 -1.78
N PRO A 203 10.16 -3.08 -1.13
CA PRO A 203 9.12 -4.10 -1.21
C PRO A 203 8.09 -3.78 -2.32
N ALA A 204 6.79 -3.90 -2.06
CA ALA A 204 5.74 -3.41 -2.97
C ALA A 204 5.43 -1.94 -2.71
N PHE A 205 5.06 -1.21 -3.77
CA PHE A 205 4.68 0.19 -3.70
C PHE A 205 3.33 0.43 -4.36
N GLU A 206 2.51 1.27 -3.75
CA GLU A 206 1.19 1.65 -4.26
C GLU A 206 0.91 3.11 -3.95
N ALA A 207 0.23 3.79 -4.88
CA ALA A 207 -0.18 5.16 -4.73
C ALA A 207 -1.59 5.37 -5.29
N TYR A 208 -2.37 6.15 -4.56
CA TYR A 208 -3.75 6.45 -4.86
C TYR A 208 -4.04 7.91 -4.56
N ALA A 209 -5.17 8.41 -5.06
CA ALA A 209 -5.67 9.72 -4.69
C ALA A 209 -7.19 9.75 -4.56
N THR A 210 -7.71 10.63 -3.71
CA THR A 210 -9.09 11.12 -3.82
C THR A 210 -9.13 12.46 -4.53
N LEU A 211 -10.28 12.76 -5.13
CA LEU A 211 -10.59 13.99 -5.85
C LEU A 211 -11.92 14.51 -5.33
N ASN A 212 -11.94 15.67 -4.68
CA ASN A 212 -13.14 16.26 -4.08
C ASN A 212 -13.90 15.27 -3.18
N GLY A 213 -13.17 14.43 -2.43
CA GLY A 213 -13.74 13.39 -1.57
C GLY A 213 -14.14 12.09 -2.28
N PHE A 214 -14.13 12.05 -3.62
CA PHE A 214 -14.39 10.83 -4.40
C PHE A 214 -13.11 10.02 -4.65
N GLY A 215 -13.24 8.72 -4.87
CA GLY A 215 -12.12 7.78 -5.01
C GLY A 215 -12.21 6.67 -3.98
N PRO A 216 -11.14 5.90 -3.75
CA PRO A 216 -9.75 6.12 -4.19
C PRO A 216 -9.49 5.73 -5.65
N TYR A 217 -8.81 6.60 -6.40
CA TYR A 217 -8.33 6.33 -7.76
C TYR A 217 -6.89 5.83 -7.75
N LEU A 218 -6.59 4.80 -8.54
CA LEU A 218 -5.23 4.29 -8.68
C LEU A 218 -4.35 5.30 -9.43
N VAL A 219 -3.25 5.70 -8.80
CA VAL A 219 -2.18 6.46 -9.47
C VAL A 219 -1.19 5.46 -10.07
N ALA A 220 -0.55 4.65 -9.21
CA ALA A 220 0.41 3.64 -9.63
C ALA A 220 0.49 2.51 -8.61
N LYS A 221 0.85 1.31 -9.07
CA LYS A 221 1.21 0.19 -8.20
C LYS A 221 2.30 -0.65 -8.85
N ILE A 222 3.21 -1.19 -8.05
CA ILE A 222 4.26 -2.08 -8.52
C ILE A 222 4.61 -3.07 -7.39
N GLY A 223 4.68 -4.35 -7.73
CA GLY A 223 5.14 -5.37 -6.78
C GLY A 223 6.65 -5.33 -6.60
N PRO A 224 7.20 -6.12 -5.65
CA PRO A 224 8.63 -6.37 -5.58
C PRO A 224 9.11 -6.89 -6.93
N LYS A 225 10.32 -6.53 -7.34
CA LYS A 225 10.93 -7.13 -8.53
C LYS A 225 11.09 -8.63 -8.29
N LYS A 226 10.92 -9.45 -9.32
CA LYS A 226 11.12 -10.90 -9.21
C LYS A 226 12.53 -11.17 -8.68
N GLY A 227 12.63 -11.96 -7.60
CA GLY A 227 13.89 -12.29 -6.93
C GLY A 227 14.46 -11.19 -6.04
N ALA A 228 13.80 -10.03 -5.90
CA ALA A 228 14.23 -8.98 -4.99
C ALA A 228 13.72 -9.21 -3.57
N GLY A 229 14.61 -9.07 -2.60
CA GLY A 229 14.32 -9.15 -1.17
C GLY A 229 14.93 -7.96 -0.42
N PRO A 230 15.12 -8.09 0.91
CA PRO A 230 15.76 -7.06 1.73
C PRO A 230 17.14 -6.64 1.24
N ASP A 231 17.90 -7.55 0.63
CA ASP A 231 19.22 -7.31 0.02
C ASP A 231 19.19 -6.27 -1.10
N SER A 232 18.05 -6.17 -1.79
CA SER A 232 17.83 -5.22 -2.89
C SER A 232 17.53 -3.79 -2.42
N LEU A 233 17.54 -3.52 -1.11
CA LEU A 233 17.45 -2.17 -0.53
C LEU A 233 18.79 -1.42 -0.54
N LYS A 234 19.90 -2.08 -0.93
CA LYS A 234 21.20 -1.41 -1.04
C LYS A 234 21.18 -0.42 -2.21
N GLY A 235 21.59 0.81 -1.95
CA GLY A 235 21.59 1.89 -2.94
C GLY A 235 20.42 2.84 -2.71
N GLY A 236 19.70 3.19 -3.77
CA GLY A 236 18.48 3.96 -3.66
C GLY A 236 17.57 3.78 -4.87
N ALA A 237 16.40 4.41 -4.79
CA ALA A 237 15.28 4.23 -5.71
C ALA A 237 15.67 4.23 -7.20
N ASN A 238 15.43 3.11 -7.88
CA ASN A 238 15.90 2.86 -9.24
C ASN A 238 14.82 2.38 -10.23
N ARG A 239 13.66 1.92 -9.76
CA ARG A 239 12.54 1.46 -10.61
C ARG A 239 11.56 2.57 -10.87
N LYS A 240 11.21 2.81 -12.14
CA LYS A 240 10.21 3.80 -12.52
C LYS A 240 8.87 3.49 -11.86
N PHE A 241 8.31 4.50 -11.19
CA PHE A 241 7.00 4.47 -10.57
C PHE A 241 6.25 5.73 -10.96
N THR A 242 5.30 5.60 -11.89
CA THR A 242 4.65 6.74 -12.52
C THR A 242 3.21 6.42 -12.85
N GLY A 243 2.33 7.39 -12.67
CA GLY A 243 0.96 7.29 -13.12
C GLY A 243 0.24 8.63 -13.10
N THR A 244 -0.84 8.69 -13.86
CA THR A 244 -1.65 9.89 -14.06
C THR A 244 -3.11 9.51 -13.97
N ILE A 245 -3.87 10.28 -13.21
CA ILE A 245 -5.33 10.29 -13.25
C ILE A 245 -5.73 11.48 -14.10
N TYR A 246 -6.50 11.24 -15.16
CA TYR A 246 -7.18 12.28 -15.94
C TYR A 246 -8.63 12.36 -15.50
N ILE A 247 -9.18 13.58 -15.52
CA ILE A 247 -10.47 13.92 -14.95
C ILE A 247 -11.28 14.76 -15.94
#